data_AF-A0A7W0GCC3-F1
#
_entry.id   AF-A0A7W0GCC3-F1
#
_cell.length_a   1.000
_cell.length_b   1.000
_cell.length_c   1.000
_cell.angle_alpha   90.00
_cell.angle_beta   90.00
_cell.angle_gamma   90.00
#
_symmetry.space_group_name_H-M   'P 1'
#
loop_
_entity.id
_entity.type
_entity.pdbx_description
1 polymer ?
#
loop_
_entity_poly.entity_id
_entity_poly.type
_entity_poly.pdbx_seq_one_letter_code
_entity_poly.pdbx_strand_id
1 'polypeptide(L)'
;MRRLAPDVRAELSSLAPDNAARVGRHLVAAGDLLEGNPTAALAHARAARRTAGRLPTVREAVGVAAYAAGQWQEALTELRAVRRMTGDPSHLPLMADSERGLGRPERALDLAASADAGRLDAAATAELRIVQAGARRDLGELDAALVILQDAGVHANEVQAWTVRLWYAYADTLEAAGRPGEARRWFEAVLASDDDEQTDAAERLALP
;
A
#
# COMPACT_ATOMS: atom_id res chain seq x y z
N MET A 1 -1.39 23.67 10.37
CA MET A 1 -2.06 22.61 11.15
C MET A 1 -3.47 22.27 10.66
N ARG A 2 -4.31 23.22 10.18
CA ARG A 2 -5.70 22.93 9.74
C ARG A 2 -5.84 21.86 8.63
N ARG A 3 -4.78 21.63 7.84
CA ARG A 3 -4.71 20.57 6.81
C ARG A 3 -4.45 19.16 7.36
N LEU A 4 -4.11 19.03 8.64
CA LEU A 4 -3.93 17.73 9.28
C LEU A 4 -5.26 17.23 9.84
N ALA A 5 -5.45 15.91 9.79
CA ALA A 5 -6.60 15.26 10.40
C ALA A 5 -6.71 15.59 11.91
N PRO A 6 -7.93 15.64 12.48
CA PRO A 6 -8.14 16.07 13.86
C PRO A 6 -7.38 15.25 14.91
N ASP A 7 -7.32 13.94 14.73
CA ASP A 7 -6.56 12.97 15.51
C ASP A 7 -5.05 13.24 15.48
N VAL A 8 -4.49 13.50 14.29
CA VAL A 8 -3.07 13.89 14.13
C VAL A 8 -2.77 15.18 14.89
N ARG A 9 -3.67 16.18 14.81
CA ARG A 9 -3.53 17.42 15.57
C ARG A 9 -3.58 17.19 17.09
N ALA A 10 -4.47 16.30 17.54
CA ALA A 10 -4.58 15.94 18.95
C ALA A 10 -3.29 15.28 19.45
N GLU A 11 -2.71 14.36 18.69
CA GLU A 11 -1.44 13.70 19.06
C GLU A 11 -0.27 14.71 19.15
N LEU A 12 -0.18 15.64 18.20
CA LEU A 12 0.83 16.70 18.20
C LEU A 12 0.67 17.70 19.35
N SER A 13 -0.52 17.82 19.95
CA SER A 13 -0.77 18.73 21.09
C SER A 13 0.04 18.37 22.34
N SER A 14 0.56 17.14 22.41
CA SER A 14 1.48 16.68 23.47
C SER A 14 2.90 17.27 23.36
N LEU A 15 3.22 17.97 22.25
CA LEU A 15 4.50 18.62 22.02
C LEU A 15 4.45 20.09 22.43
N ALA A 16 5.61 20.69 22.71
CA ALA A 16 5.73 22.13 22.84
C ALA A 16 5.18 22.84 21.57
N PRO A 17 4.49 23.99 21.68
CA PRO A 17 3.80 24.62 20.54
C PRO A 17 4.66 24.79 19.29
N ASP A 18 5.91 25.24 19.44
CA ASP A 18 6.83 25.42 18.31
C ASP A 18 7.22 24.09 17.65
N ASN A 19 7.42 23.04 18.45
CA ASN A 19 7.70 21.70 17.95
C ASN A 19 6.46 21.11 17.25
N ALA A 20 5.26 21.27 17.81
CA ALA A 20 4.01 20.84 17.19
C ALA A 20 3.80 21.51 15.84
N ALA A 21 4.03 22.83 15.75
CA ALA A 21 3.92 23.57 14.50
C ALA A 21 4.96 23.13 13.46
N ARG A 22 6.22 22.92 13.87
CA ARG A 22 7.29 22.46 12.96
C ARG A 22 7.04 21.04 12.45
N VAL A 23 6.73 20.10 13.35
CA VAL A 23 6.39 18.72 12.98
C VAL A 23 5.17 18.69 12.06
N GLY A 24 4.13 19.45 12.40
CA GLY A 24 2.92 19.52 11.57
C GLY A 24 3.18 20.03 10.16
N ARG A 25 4.11 21.00 9.96
CA ARG A 25 4.51 21.44 8.61
C ARG A 25 5.21 20.34 7.82
N HIS A 26 6.07 19.56 8.46
CA HIS A 26 6.71 18.42 7.81
C HIS A 26 5.71 17.32 7.45
N LEU A 27 4.74 17.01 8.32
CA LEU A 27 3.72 16.01 8.03
C LEU A 27 2.81 16.44 6.85
N VAL A 28 2.42 17.71 6.79
CA VAL A 28 1.67 18.23 5.63
C VAL A 28 2.50 18.11 4.35
N ALA A 29 3.77 18.53 4.38
CA ALA A 29 4.65 18.43 3.23
C ALA A 29 4.90 16.97 2.81
N ALA A 30 5.00 16.04 3.76
CA ALA A 30 5.14 14.61 3.48
C ALA A 30 3.90 14.07 2.76
N GLY A 31 2.69 14.42 3.21
CA GLY A 31 1.45 14.04 2.53
C GLY A 31 1.34 14.64 1.13
N ASP A 32 1.62 15.94 0.98
CA ASP A 32 1.52 16.64 -0.31
C ASP A 32 2.48 16.09 -1.38
N LEU A 33 3.63 15.54 -0.97
CA LEU A 33 4.67 15.03 -1.86
C LEU A 33 4.58 13.51 -2.08
N LEU A 34 3.67 12.81 -1.40
CA LEU A 34 3.72 11.34 -1.31
C LEU A 34 3.63 10.66 -2.69
N GLU A 35 2.70 11.10 -3.53
CA GLU A 35 2.46 10.52 -4.86
C GLU A 35 3.50 11.02 -5.89
N GLY A 36 3.78 12.33 -5.91
CA GLY A 36 4.65 12.92 -6.94
C GLY A 36 6.15 12.92 -6.65
N ASN A 37 6.57 12.90 -5.38
CA ASN A 37 7.97 12.82 -4.97
C ASN A 37 8.15 12.08 -3.63
N PRO A 38 8.01 10.74 -3.63
CA PRO A 38 8.11 9.93 -2.42
C PRO A 38 9.43 10.11 -1.64
N THR A 39 10.54 10.35 -2.36
CA THR A 39 11.85 10.57 -1.72
C THR A 39 11.86 11.86 -0.91
N ALA A 40 11.29 12.95 -1.43
CA ALA A 40 11.14 14.19 -0.70
C ALA A 40 10.13 14.06 0.44
N ALA A 41 9.01 13.35 0.22
CA ALA A 41 8.03 13.04 1.27
C ALA A 41 8.70 12.34 2.47
N LEU A 42 9.52 11.32 2.19
CA LEU A 42 10.28 10.59 3.19
C LEU A 42 11.27 11.49 3.93
N ALA A 43 11.94 12.41 3.23
CA ALA A 43 12.83 13.39 3.87
C ALA A 43 12.10 14.28 4.88
N HIS A 44 10.90 14.75 4.53
CA HIS A 44 10.03 15.51 5.45
C HIS A 44 9.56 14.66 6.63
N ALA A 45 9.09 13.43 6.39
CA ALA A 45 8.67 12.52 7.45
C ALA A 45 9.82 12.20 8.43
N ARG A 46 11.02 11.92 7.92
CA ARG A 46 12.24 11.72 8.74
C ARG A 46 12.58 12.97 9.56
N ALA A 47 12.38 14.17 9.02
CA ALA A 47 12.57 15.41 9.75
C ALA A 47 11.58 15.59 10.90
N ALA A 48 10.30 15.24 10.69
CA ALA A 48 9.31 15.16 11.77
C ALA A 48 9.75 14.15 12.85
N ARG A 49 10.17 12.95 12.44
CA ARG A 49 10.61 11.86 13.35
C ARG A 49 11.79 12.25 14.24
N ARG A 50 12.74 13.07 13.78
CA ARG A 50 13.84 13.57 14.62
C ARG A 50 13.35 14.36 15.84
N THR A 51 12.22 15.06 15.71
CA THR A 51 11.63 15.84 16.82
C THR A 51 10.61 15.03 17.62
N ALA A 52 9.83 14.18 16.96
CA ALA A 52 8.64 13.56 17.54
C ALA A 52 8.54 12.04 17.29
N GLY A 53 9.67 11.33 17.24
CA GLY A 53 9.71 9.89 16.92
C GLY A 53 9.08 8.93 17.94
N ARG A 54 8.46 9.44 19.01
CA ARG A 54 7.64 8.65 19.94
C ARG A 54 6.15 8.66 19.61
N LEU A 55 5.74 9.47 18.64
CA LEU A 55 4.35 9.65 18.22
C LEU A 55 4.02 8.64 17.11
N PRO A 56 3.02 7.75 17.29
CA PRO A 56 2.54 6.84 16.25
C PRO A 56 2.35 7.50 14.88
N THR A 57 1.64 8.63 14.79
CA THR A 57 1.38 9.30 13.50
C THR A 57 2.68 9.70 12.79
N VAL A 58 3.69 10.11 13.54
CA VAL A 58 4.98 10.52 12.95
C VAL A 58 5.73 9.30 12.41
N ARG A 59 5.63 8.16 13.08
CA ARG A 59 6.20 6.89 12.60
C ARG A 59 5.46 6.36 11.39
N GLU A 60 4.14 6.43 11.41
CA GLU A 60 3.27 6.08 10.27
C GLU A 60 3.64 6.89 9.03
N ALA A 61 3.77 8.22 9.15
CA ALA A 61 4.19 9.06 8.04
C ALA A 61 5.56 8.65 7.47
N VAL A 62 6.51 8.22 8.31
CA VAL A 62 7.79 7.68 7.83
C VAL A 62 7.61 6.33 7.17
N GLY A 63 6.82 5.43 7.76
CA GLY A 63 6.57 4.09 7.22
C GLY A 63 5.92 4.12 5.84
N VAL A 64 4.86 4.92 5.68
CA VAL A 64 4.14 5.10 4.42
C VAL A 64 5.02 5.79 3.37
N ALA A 65 5.72 6.87 3.73
CA ALA A 65 6.62 7.54 2.78
C ALA A 65 7.83 6.67 2.41
N ALA A 66 8.33 5.84 3.34
CA ALA A 66 9.40 4.88 3.07
C ALA A 66 8.94 3.80 2.10
N TYR A 67 7.72 3.28 2.28
CA TYR A 67 7.11 2.34 1.35
C TYR A 67 7.00 2.94 -0.06
N ALA A 68 6.42 4.14 -0.18
CA ALA A 68 6.30 4.83 -1.47
C ALA A 68 7.67 5.12 -2.13
N ALA A 69 8.72 5.33 -1.34
CA ALA A 69 10.09 5.56 -1.83
C ALA A 69 10.91 4.27 -2.03
N GLY A 70 10.29 3.08 -1.94
CA GLY A 70 10.97 1.79 -2.09
C GLY A 70 11.97 1.45 -0.98
N GLN A 71 11.90 2.13 0.16
CA GLN A 71 12.76 1.91 1.33
C GLN A 71 12.15 0.83 2.24
N TRP A 72 11.99 -0.38 1.71
CA TRP A 72 11.21 -1.48 2.30
C TRP A 72 11.58 -1.83 3.75
N GLN A 73 12.87 -1.86 4.06
CA GLN A 73 13.35 -2.20 5.40
C GLN A 73 12.97 -1.13 6.45
N GLU A 74 12.99 0.16 6.07
CA GLU A 74 12.55 1.25 6.94
C GLU A 74 11.03 1.26 7.08
N ALA A 75 10.31 1.05 5.97
CA ALA A 75 8.85 0.91 5.97
C ALA A 75 8.40 -0.18 6.97
N LEU A 76 8.96 -1.38 6.87
CA LEU A 76 8.67 -2.47 7.81
C LEU A 76 8.99 -2.11 9.26
N THR A 77 10.11 -1.44 9.50
CA THR A 77 10.55 -1.09 10.85
C THR A 77 9.55 -0.13 11.49
N GLU A 78 9.12 0.90 10.77
CA GLU A 78 8.19 1.90 11.29
C GLU A 78 6.75 1.38 11.37
N LEU A 79 6.25 0.69 10.35
CA LEU A 79 4.88 0.18 10.35
C LEU A 79 4.68 -0.92 11.43
N ARG A 80 5.69 -1.75 11.70
CA ARG A 80 5.68 -2.66 12.87
C ARG A 80 5.67 -1.91 14.19
N ALA A 81 6.33 -0.76 14.28
CA ALA A 81 6.30 0.07 15.48
C ALA A 81 4.92 0.68 15.67
N VAL A 82 4.32 1.25 14.62
CA VAL A 82 2.94 1.78 14.63
C VAL A 82 1.97 0.71 15.12
N ARG A 83 1.96 -0.47 14.47
CA ARG A 83 1.07 -1.58 14.86
C ARG A 83 1.23 -1.99 16.32
N ARG A 84 2.46 -2.04 16.86
CA ARG A 84 2.68 -2.36 18.28
C ARG A 84 2.19 -1.26 19.23
N MET A 85 2.24 0.00 18.79
CA MET A 85 1.85 1.15 19.62
C MET A 85 0.34 1.36 19.62
N THR A 86 -0.33 1.13 18.50
CA THR A 86 -1.76 1.42 18.31
C THR A 86 -2.64 0.18 18.33
N GLY A 87 -2.07 -0.99 18.03
CA GLY A 87 -2.85 -2.21 17.77
C GLY A 87 -3.59 -2.19 16.43
N ASP A 88 -3.38 -1.17 15.59
CA ASP A 88 -4.06 -1.03 14.30
C ASP A 88 -3.37 -1.87 13.22
N PRO A 89 -4.07 -2.84 12.60
CA PRO A 89 -3.52 -3.68 11.54
C PRO A 89 -3.64 -3.06 10.14
N SER A 90 -4.21 -1.86 9.96
CA SER A 90 -4.48 -1.22 8.66
C SER A 90 -3.30 -1.26 7.67
N HIS A 91 -2.06 -1.15 8.17
CA HIS A 91 -0.83 -1.16 7.36
C HIS A 91 -0.28 -2.56 7.02
N LEU A 92 -1.00 -3.63 7.38
CA LEU A 92 -0.58 -5.01 7.10
C LEU A 92 -0.31 -5.28 5.59
N PRO A 93 -1.10 -4.75 4.63
CA PRO A 93 -0.80 -4.88 3.20
C PRO A 93 0.57 -4.28 2.82
N LEU A 94 0.87 -3.05 3.26
CA LEU A 94 2.15 -2.38 2.99
C LEU A 94 3.32 -3.15 3.61
N MET A 95 3.11 -3.73 4.80
CA MET A 95 4.11 -4.57 5.45
C MET A 95 4.36 -5.86 4.66
N ALA A 96 3.31 -6.54 4.21
CA ALA A 96 3.45 -7.76 3.40
C ALA A 96 4.14 -7.45 2.07
N ASP A 97 3.78 -6.36 1.40
CA ASP A 97 4.39 -5.99 0.13
C ASP A 97 5.84 -5.54 0.28
N SER A 98 6.18 -4.87 1.40
CA SER A 98 7.58 -4.57 1.72
C SER A 98 8.44 -5.83 1.92
N GLU A 99 7.87 -6.94 2.45
CA GLU A 99 8.61 -8.22 2.51
C GLU A 99 8.84 -8.79 1.10
N ARG A 100 7.86 -8.66 0.19
CA ARG A 100 8.05 -9.02 -1.24
C ARG A 100 9.14 -8.17 -1.88
N GLY A 101 9.14 -6.86 -1.66
CA GLY A 101 10.18 -5.94 -2.13
C GLY A 101 11.59 -6.26 -1.61
N LEU A 102 11.69 -7.01 -0.50
CA LEU A 102 12.95 -7.54 0.04
C LEU A 102 13.29 -8.96 -0.46
N GLY A 103 12.51 -9.50 -1.40
CA GLY A 103 12.68 -10.85 -1.93
C GLY A 103 12.27 -11.95 -0.95
N ARG A 104 11.27 -11.68 -0.09
CA ARG A 104 10.79 -12.63 0.94
C ARG A 104 9.28 -12.87 0.82
N PRO A 105 8.80 -13.37 -0.34
CA PRO A 105 7.37 -13.56 -0.58
C PRO A 105 6.69 -14.47 0.45
N GLU A 106 7.39 -15.46 1.00
CA GLU A 106 6.86 -16.36 2.04
C GLU A 106 6.48 -15.59 3.31
N ARG A 107 7.27 -14.57 3.68
CA ARG A 107 6.94 -13.71 4.85
C ARG A 107 5.71 -12.83 4.59
N ALA A 108 5.46 -12.46 3.34
CA ALA A 108 4.24 -11.76 2.96
C ALA A 108 3.01 -12.66 3.16
N LEU A 109 3.12 -13.94 2.80
CA LEU A 109 2.08 -14.95 3.03
C LEU A 109 1.85 -15.20 4.54
N ASP A 110 2.92 -15.29 5.33
CA ASP A 110 2.82 -15.42 6.80
C ASP A 110 2.06 -14.23 7.42
N LEU A 111 2.34 -13.00 6.96
CA LEU A 111 1.62 -11.81 7.40
C LEU A 111 0.14 -11.86 7.00
N ALA A 112 -0.15 -12.31 5.78
CA ALA A 112 -1.52 -12.46 5.29
C ALA A 112 -2.32 -13.55 6.05
N ALA A 113 -1.63 -14.56 6.59
CA ALA A 113 -2.23 -15.61 7.41
C ALA A 113 -2.34 -15.26 8.91
N SER A 114 -1.90 -14.07 9.32
CA SER A 114 -1.91 -13.66 10.73
C SER A 114 -3.31 -13.36 11.25
N ALA A 115 -3.51 -13.42 12.57
CA ALA A 115 -4.77 -13.04 13.21
C ALA A 115 -5.16 -11.57 12.94
N ASP A 116 -4.18 -10.71 12.68
CA ASP A 116 -4.41 -9.31 12.33
C ASP A 116 -5.11 -9.14 10.99
N ALA A 117 -4.89 -10.05 10.04
CA ALA A 117 -5.57 -10.01 8.73
C ALA A 117 -7.09 -10.12 8.86
N GLY A 118 -7.59 -10.84 9.88
CA GLY A 118 -9.02 -10.97 10.17
C GLY A 118 -9.67 -9.72 10.78
N ARG A 119 -8.89 -8.68 11.08
CA ARG A 119 -9.36 -7.41 11.65
C ARG A 119 -9.33 -6.25 10.66
N LEU A 120 -8.93 -6.50 9.41
CA LEU A 120 -8.88 -5.49 8.36
C LEU A 120 -10.28 -5.10 7.91
N ASP A 121 -10.45 -3.86 7.46
CA ASP A 121 -11.63 -3.46 6.72
C ASP A 121 -11.63 -4.04 5.29
N ALA A 122 -12.70 -3.80 4.53
CA ALA A 122 -12.84 -4.35 3.18
C ALA A 122 -11.74 -3.87 2.22
N ALA A 123 -11.36 -2.59 2.30
CA ALA A 123 -10.35 -2.00 1.44
C ALA A 123 -8.97 -2.60 1.73
N ALA A 124 -8.53 -2.59 2.99
CA ALA A 124 -7.26 -3.18 3.38
C ALA A 124 -7.22 -4.71 3.17
N THR A 125 -8.37 -5.39 3.29
CA THR A 125 -8.47 -6.81 2.93
C THR A 125 -8.22 -7.04 1.44
N ALA A 126 -8.85 -6.25 0.56
CA ALA A 126 -8.64 -6.35 -0.88
C ALA A 126 -7.16 -6.09 -1.25
N GLU A 127 -6.57 -5.06 -0.66
CA GLU A 127 -5.15 -4.74 -0.81
C GLU A 127 -4.25 -5.90 -0.37
N LEU A 128 -4.52 -6.50 0.80
CA LEU A 128 -3.76 -7.65 1.28
C LEU A 128 -3.88 -8.84 0.32
N ARG A 129 -5.05 -9.06 -0.29
CA ARG A 129 -5.25 -10.15 -1.26
C ARG A 129 -4.49 -9.94 -2.55
N ILE A 130 -4.42 -8.70 -3.04
CA ILE A 130 -3.58 -8.35 -4.20
C ILE A 130 -2.12 -8.66 -3.89
N VAL A 131 -1.63 -8.25 -2.71
CA VAL A 131 -0.26 -8.53 -2.26
C VAL A 131 -0.01 -10.03 -2.10
N GLN A 132 -0.97 -10.77 -1.55
CA GLN A 132 -0.89 -12.22 -1.38
C GLN A 132 -0.80 -12.94 -2.74
N ALA A 133 -1.58 -12.52 -3.73
CA ALA A 133 -1.50 -13.04 -5.09
C ALA A 133 -0.13 -12.70 -5.72
N GLY A 134 0.36 -11.47 -5.53
CA GLY A 134 1.71 -11.08 -5.94
C GLY A 134 2.79 -11.98 -5.33
N ALA A 135 2.72 -12.27 -4.03
CA ALA A 135 3.68 -13.16 -3.37
C ALA A 135 3.65 -14.59 -3.94
N ARG A 136 2.46 -15.12 -4.28
CA ARG A 136 2.33 -16.41 -4.97
C ARG A 136 2.95 -16.38 -6.37
N ARG A 137 2.82 -15.28 -7.11
CA ARG A 137 3.49 -15.11 -8.41
C ARG A 137 5.00 -15.08 -8.28
N ASP A 138 5.53 -14.38 -7.28
CA ASP A 138 6.98 -14.34 -7.01
C ASP A 138 7.55 -15.75 -6.74
N LEU A 139 6.71 -16.67 -6.23
CA LEU A 139 7.02 -18.09 -6.00
C LEU A 139 6.75 -18.99 -7.23
N GLY A 140 6.22 -18.44 -8.33
CA GLY A 140 5.82 -19.20 -9.52
C GLY A 140 4.49 -19.94 -9.39
N GLU A 141 3.72 -19.69 -8.33
CA GLU A 141 2.45 -20.37 -8.02
C GLU A 141 1.26 -19.62 -8.64
N LEU A 142 1.26 -19.52 -9.97
CA LEU A 142 0.33 -18.66 -10.73
C LEU A 142 -1.15 -19.06 -10.57
N ASP A 143 -1.46 -20.36 -10.54
CA ASP A 143 -2.84 -20.83 -10.33
C ASP A 143 -3.37 -20.41 -8.96
N ALA A 144 -2.54 -20.48 -7.92
CA ALA A 144 -2.91 -20.04 -6.59
C ALA A 144 -3.14 -18.51 -6.53
N ALA A 145 -2.31 -17.74 -7.26
CA ALA A 145 -2.50 -16.29 -7.38
C ALA A 145 -3.83 -15.94 -8.04
N LEU A 146 -4.21 -16.63 -9.12
CA LEU A 146 -5.51 -16.42 -9.79
C LEU A 146 -6.70 -16.72 -8.86
N VAL A 147 -6.65 -17.82 -8.11
CA VAL A 147 -7.71 -18.18 -7.14
C VAL A 147 -7.86 -17.10 -6.08
N ILE A 148 -6.76 -16.59 -5.52
CA ILE A 148 -6.79 -15.51 -4.51
C ILE A 148 -7.49 -14.25 -5.05
N LEU A 149 -7.19 -13.86 -6.29
CA LEU A 149 -7.77 -12.67 -6.91
C LEU A 149 -9.26 -12.87 -7.25
N GLN A 150 -9.65 -14.07 -7.66
CA GLN A 150 -11.05 -14.43 -7.87
C GLN A 150 -11.85 -14.33 -6.57
N ASP A 151 -11.33 -14.92 -5.49
CA ASP A 151 -11.95 -14.88 -4.15
C ASP A 151 -12.03 -13.45 -3.59
N ALA A 152 -11.12 -12.56 -4.00
CA ALA A 152 -11.13 -11.15 -3.64
C ALA A 152 -12.18 -10.32 -4.40
N GLY A 153 -12.95 -10.93 -5.31
CA GLY A 153 -14.07 -10.30 -5.99
C GLY A 153 -13.72 -9.65 -7.32
N VAL A 154 -12.76 -10.19 -8.09
CA VAL A 154 -12.43 -9.68 -9.43
C VAL A 154 -13.66 -9.63 -10.36
N HIS A 155 -14.65 -10.48 -10.10
CA HIS A 155 -15.92 -10.56 -10.84
C HIS A 155 -17.09 -9.84 -10.14
N ALA A 156 -16.84 -9.02 -9.12
CA ALA A 156 -17.89 -8.29 -8.44
C ALA A 156 -18.54 -7.27 -9.37
N ASN A 157 -19.88 -7.18 -9.33
CA ASN A 157 -20.65 -6.25 -10.16
C ASN A 157 -20.55 -4.79 -9.69
N GLU A 158 -20.15 -4.57 -8.43
CA GLU A 158 -20.00 -3.25 -7.85
C GLU A 158 -18.53 -2.80 -7.94
N VAL A 159 -18.29 -1.67 -8.60
CA VAL A 159 -16.96 -1.07 -8.69
C VAL A 159 -16.65 -0.36 -7.37
N GLN A 160 -15.58 -0.81 -6.72
CA GLN A 160 -15.01 -0.24 -5.50
C GLN A 160 -13.69 0.46 -5.83
N ALA A 161 -13.16 1.24 -4.89
CA ALA A 161 -11.91 1.99 -5.08
C ALA A 161 -10.69 1.09 -5.40
N TRP A 162 -10.70 -0.19 -4.99
CA TRP A 162 -9.63 -1.16 -5.25
C TRP A 162 -9.88 -2.03 -6.49
N THR A 163 -11.07 -1.95 -7.11
CA THR A 163 -11.48 -2.85 -8.20
C THR A 163 -10.54 -2.77 -9.40
N VAL A 164 -10.15 -1.56 -9.80
CA VAL A 164 -9.21 -1.34 -10.92
C VAL A 164 -7.87 -2.04 -10.64
N ARG A 165 -7.33 -1.90 -9.43
CA ARG A 165 -6.07 -2.54 -9.03
C ARG A 165 -6.19 -4.07 -8.97
N LEU A 166 -7.34 -4.59 -8.56
CA LEU A 166 -7.62 -6.03 -8.55
C LEU A 166 -7.69 -6.60 -9.96
N TRP A 167 -8.37 -5.91 -10.88
CA TRP A 167 -8.45 -6.29 -12.30
C TRP A 167 -7.08 -6.26 -12.96
N TYR A 168 -6.29 -5.22 -12.70
CA TYR A 168 -4.93 -5.13 -13.19
C TYR A 168 -4.07 -6.29 -12.70
N ALA A 169 -4.10 -6.57 -11.39
CA ALA A 169 -3.35 -7.70 -10.81
C ALA A 169 -3.78 -9.04 -11.43
N TYR A 170 -5.08 -9.22 -11.71
CA TYR A 170 -5.60 -10.43 -12.35
C TYR A 170 -5.17 -10.55 -13.82
N ALA A 171 -5.21 -9.46 -14.57
CA ALA A 171 -4.71 -9.41 -15.95
C ALA A 171 -3.23 -9.77 -16.03
N ASP A 172 -2.39 -9.15 -15.20
CA ASP A 172 -0.95 -9.40 -15.15
C ASP A 172 -0.62 -10.84 -14.69
N THR A 173 -1.47 -11.43 -13.82
CA THR A 173 -1.35 -12.84 -13.43
C THR A 173 -1.74 -13.78 -14.57
N LEU A 174 -2.81 -13.49 -15.30
CA LEU A 174 -3.25 -14.27 -16.47
C LEU A 174 -2.19 -14.26 -17.57
N GLU A 175 -1.58 -13.10 -17.82
CA GLU A 175 -0.49 -12.96 -18.78
C GLU A 175 0.71 -13.83 -18.40
N ALA A 176 1.17 -13.74 -17.14
CA ALA A 176 2.24 -14.58 -16.61
C ALA A 176 1.91 -16.08 -16.70
N ALA A 177 0.63 -16.45 -16.58
CA ALA A 177 0.14 -17.82 -16.70
C ALA A 177 -0.03 -18.30 -18.16
N GLY A 178 0.39 -17.50 -19.16
CA GLY A 178 0.29 -17.86 -20.57
C GLY A 178 -1.15 -17.79 -21.12
N ARG A 179 -2.01 -16.95 -20.52
CA ARG A 179 -3.41 -16.72 -20.93
C ARG A 179 -3.62 -15.30 -21.47
N PRO A 180 -2.86 -14.84 -22.49
CA PRO A 180 -2.85 -13.44 -22.93
C PRO A 180 -4.19 -12.95 -23.51
N GLY A 181 -4.95 -13.84 -24.16
CA GLY A 181 -6.28 -13.48 -24.68
C GLY A 181 -7.29 -13.17 -23.58
N GLU A 182 -7.13 -13.80 -22.40
CA GLU A 182 -7.96 -13.47 -21.25
C GLU A 182 -7.45 -12.22 -20.54
N ALA A 183 -6.14 -12.09 -20.36
CA ALA A 183 -5.50 -10.90 -19.79
C ALA A 183 -5.90 -9.62 -20.53
N ARG A 184 -5.91 -9.64 -21.88
CA ARG A 184 -6.31 -8.52 -22.73
C ARG A 184 -7.68 -7.94 -22.36
N ARG A 185 -8.69 -8.81 -22.16
CA ARG A 185 -10.04 -8.37 -21.78
C ARG A 185 -10.07 -7.64 -20.44
N TRP A 186 -9.21 -8.03 -19.51
CA TRP A 186 -9.10 -7.38 -18.21
C TRP A 186 -8.32 -6.07 -18.27
N PHE A 187 -7.25 -5.99 -19.06
CA PHE A 187 -6.56 -4.73 -19.32
C PHE A 187 -7.48 -3.71 -20.02
N GLU A 188 -8.34 -4.15 -20.95
CA GLU A 188 -9.36 -3.29 -21.56
C GLU A 188 -10.36 -2.77 -20.52
N ALA A 189 -10.80 -3.60 -19.59
CA ALA A 189 -11.69 -3.20 -18.50
C ALA A 189 -11.03 -2.21 -17.52
N VAL A 190 -9.74 -2.40 -17.23
CA VAL A 190 -8.92 -1.45 -16.46
C VAL A 190 -8.90 -0.10 -17.17
N LEU A 191 -8.52 -0.06 -18.45
CA LEU A 191 -8.46 1.19 -19.21
C LEU A 191 -9.80 1.94 -19.28
N ALA A 192 -10.90 1.20 -19.45
CA ALA A 192 -12.23 1.81 -19.51
C ALA A 192 -12.68 2.42 -18.17
N SER A 193 -11.98 2.11 -17.07
CA SER A 193 -12.33 2.51 -15.71
C SER A 193 -11.23 3.31 -15.01
N ASP A 194 -10.08 3.52 -15.66
CA ASP A 194 -8.92 4.23 -15.14
C ASP A 194 -8.98 5.71 -15.57
N ASP A 195 -9.91 6.46 -14.98
CA ASP A 195 -10.15 7.88 -15.29
C ASP A 195 -8.94 8.78 -14.93
N ASP A 196 -8.00 8.30 -14.12
CA ASP A 196 -6.85 9.04 -13.58
C ASP A 196 -5.48 8.59 -14.15
N GLU A 197 -5.45 7.70 -15.16
CA GLU A 197 -4.21 7.14 -15.76
C GLU A 197 -3.25 6.52 -14.71
N GLN A 198 -3.79 5.85 -13.69
CA GLN A 198 -2.98 5.29 -12.59
C GLN A 198 -2.25 3.98 -12.98
N THR A 199 -2.53 3.43 -14.17
CA THR A 199 -1.96 2.15 -14.63
C THR A 199 -1.29 2.26 -16.00
N ASP A 200 -0.32 1.38 -16.27
CA ASP A 200 0.33 1.22 -17.60
C ASP A 200 -0.48 0.34 -18.57
N ALA A 201 -1.78 0.14 -18.32
CA ALA A 201 -2.62 -0.78 -19.09
C ALA A 201 -2.69 -0.43 -20.59
N ALA A 202 -2.57 0.86 -20.95
CA ALA A 202 -2.51 1.34 -22.33
C ALA A 202 -1.23 0.87 -23.03
N GLU A 203 -0.09 0.92 -22.34
CA GLU A 203 1.19 0.47 -22.87
C GLU A 203 1.19 -1.05 -23.06
N ARG A 204 0.63 -1.80 -22.11
CA ARG A 204 0.49 -3.27 -22.19
C ARG A 204 -0.36 -3.71 -23.38
N LEU A 205 -1.45 -3.01 -23.67
CA LEU A 205 -2.32 -3.31 -24.80
C LEU A 205 -1.73 -2.95 -26.17
N ALA A 206 -0.73 -2.06 -26.20
CA ALA A 206 -0.01 -1.68 -27.42
C ALA A 206 1.11 -2.66 -27.79
N LEU A 207 1.48 -3.59 -26.90
CA LEU A 207 2.49 -4.61 -27.18
C LEU A 207 1.90 -5.74 -28.07
N PRO A 208 2.62 -6.17 -29.12
CA PRO A 208 2.13 -7.13 -30.12
C PRO A 208 1.96 -8.56 -29.59
#